data_AF-A0A1M4E7J2-F1
#
_entry.id   AF-A0A1M4E7J2-F1
#
_cell.length_a   1.000
_cell.length_b   1.000
_cell.length_c   1.000
_cell.angle_alpha   90.00
_cell.angle_beta   90.00
_cell.angle_gamma   90.00
#
_symmetry.space_group_name_H-M   'P 1'
#
loop_
_entity.id
_entity.type
_entity.pdbx_description
1 polymer ?
#
loop_
_entity_poly.entity_id
_entity_poly.type
_entity_poly.pdbx_seq_one_letter_code
_entity_poly.pdbx_strand_id
1 'polypeptide(L)'
;MKRLATVALILPALLVGCQEGASSSQKYSTGGDPTDSPCDRVVSALGYAGLMLEPKGQEERQNFEDAVLGRLAEANGITREFGDRLPGSLRDAAETVKSTTAALSKSGVPRERQVALLKQYRAAADRIVAECGG
;
A
#
# COMPACT_ATOMS: atom_id res chain seq x y z
N MET A 1 67.15 -19.12 16.70
CA MET A 1 67.57 -17.89 15.99
C MET A 1 66.98 -17.89 14.58
N LYS A 2 66.02 -16.99 14.28
CA LYS A 2 65.92 -16.24 13.01
C LYS A 2 64.60 -15.42 12.97
N ARG A 3 64.79 -14.13 13.28
CA ARG A 3 64.24 -12.91 12.67
C ARG A 3 62.73 -12.75 12.51
N LEU A 4 62.24 -11.81 13.33
CA LEU A 4 61.07 -10.96 13.21
C LEU A 4 60.87 -10.42 11.79
N ALA A 5 59.61 -10.36 11.35
CA ALA A 5 59.15 -9.42 10.34
C ALA A 5 57.82 -8.83 10.83
N THR A 6 57.93 -7.68 11.48
CA THR A 6 56.86 -6.73 11.80
C THR A 6 56.31 -6.20 10.48
N VAL A 7 55.05 -6.50 10.13
CA VAL A 7 54.35 -5.83 9.03
C VAL A 7 53.36 -4.86 9.63
N ALA A 8 53.61 -3.59 9.30
CA ALA A 8 52.99 -2.42 9.86
C ALA A 8 51.51 -2.28 9.50
N LEU A 9 50.76 -1.75 10.47
CA LEU A 9 49.48 -1.08 10.31
C LEU A 9 49.49 -0.13 9.11
N ILE A 10 48.58 -0.35 8.16
CA ILE A 10 47.98 0.72 7.35
C ILE A 10 46.51 0.35 7.16
N LEU A 11 45.66 0.88 8.04
CA LEU A 11 44.23 1.08 7.77
C LEU A 11 44.10 2.44 7.07
N PRO A 12 43.67 2.53 5.81
CA PRO A 12 42.97 3.69 5.31
C PRO A 12 41.46 3.43 5.42
N ALA A 13 40.79 4.34 6.08
CA ALA A 13 39.36 4.40 6.27
C ALA A 13 38.59 4.42 4.94
N LEU A 14 38.18 3.23 4.47
CA LEU A 14 37.18 3.06 3.41
C LEU A 14 35.84 2.59 3.99
N LEU A 15 35.46 3.17 5.13
CA LEU A 15 34.10 3.18 5.67
C LEU A 15 33.44 4.55 5.45
N VAL A 16 33.81 5.26 4.37
CA VAL A 16 33.06 6.42 3.87
C VAL A 16 32.25 5.92 2.70
N GLY A 17 30.97 5.64 2.96
CA GLY A 17 30.06 5.11 1.96
C GLY A 17 28.92 4.25 2.50
N CYS A 18 28.69 4.18 3.82
CA CYS A 18 27.32 4.05 4.28
C CYS A 18 26.62 5.31 3.77
N GLN A 19 25.89 5.21 2.65
CA GLN A 19 25.01 6.28 2.23
C GLN A 19 23.93 6.44 3.31
N GLU A 20 24.20 7.28 4.30
CA GLU A 20 23.19 8.15 4.93
C GLU A 20 22.50 8.93 3.80
N GLY A 21 21.52 8.30 3.17
CA GLY A 21 20.92 8.83 1.94
C GLY A 21 19.91 7.91 1.28
N ALA A 22 19.78 6.65 1.72
CA ALA A 22 18.52 5.93 1.57
C ALA A 22 17.49 6.60 2.49
N SER A 23 17.00 7.78 2.10
CA SER A 23 15.71 8.28 2.56
C SER A 23 14.75 7.11 2.42
N SER A 24 14.39 6.54 3.56
CA SER A 24 13.50 5.39 3.70
C SER A 24 12.06 5.79 3.42
N SER A 25 11.82 6.58 2.36
CA SER A 25 10.50 6.65 1.79
C SER A 25 10.24 5.26 1.25
N GLN A 26 9.42 4.50 1.98
CA GLN A 26 8.73 3.34 1.46
C GLN A 26 7.88 3.82 0.27
N LYS A 27 8.52 4.05 -0.87
CA LYS A 27 7.86 4.47 -2.09
C LYS A 27 7.14 3.24 -2.59
N TYR A 28 5.82 3.25 -2.56
CA TYR A 28 5.04 2.17 -3.16
C TYR A 28 5.30 2.24 -4.66
N SER A 29 5.78 1.16 -5.26
CA SER A 29 5.86 1.06 -6.72
C SER A 29 4.43 0.93 -7.25
N THR A 30 3.79 2.07 -7.40
CA THR A 30 2.40 2.21 -7.84
C THR A 30 2.26 2.35 -9.35
N GLY A 31 3.39 2.36 -10.09
CA GLY A 31 3.42 2.62 -11.53
C GLY A 31 2.94 4.02 -11.92
N GLY A 32 2.81 4.94 -10.94
CA GLY A 32 2.33 6.30 -11.19
C GLY A 32 3.37 7.39 -11.04
N ASP A 33 3.18 8.47 -11.81
CA ASP A 33 3.95 9.69 -11.64
C ASP A 33 3.51 10.32 -10.31
N PRO A 34 4.43 10.66 -9.40
CA PRO A 34 4.08 11.33 -8.15
C PRO A 34 3.30 12.63 -8.36
N THR A 35 3.34 13.25 -9.53
CA THR A 35 2.62 14.47 -9.88
C THR A 35 1.20 14.24 -10.39
N ASP A 36 0.79 12.98 -10.57
CA ASP A 36 -0.57 12.65 -11.00
C ASP A 36 -1.62 13.12 -9.99
N SER A 37 -2.82 13.41 -10.50
CA SER A 37 -4.01 13.72 -9.71
C SER A 37 -4.23 12.62 -8.65
N PRO A 38 -4.20 12.95 -7.34
CA PRO A 38 -4.45 11.97 -6.29
C PRO A 38 -5.84 11.34 -6.40
N CYS A 39 -6.85 12.13 -6.76
CA CYS A 39 -8.21 11.64 -6.97
C CYS A 39 -8.25 10.62 -8.12
N ASP A 40 -7.66 10.93 -9.28
CA ASP A 40 -7.70 10.04 -10.45
C ASP A 40 -6.98 8.71 -10.14
N ARG A 41 -5.83 8.80 -9.46
CA ARG A 41 -5.05 7.63 -9.06
C ARG A 41 -5.82 6.72 -8.11
N VAL A 42 -6.37 7.27 -7.03
CA VAL A 42 -7.11 6.47 -6.04
C VAL A 42 -8.41 5.93 -6.65
N VAL A 43 -9.19 6.75 -7.35
CA VAL A 43 -10.45 6.30 -7.98
C VAL A 43 -10.20 5.22 -9.03
N SER A 44 -9.17 5.37 -9.86
CA SER A 44 -8.80 4.35 -10.85
C SER A 44 -8.45 3.02 -10.18
N ALA A 45 -7.63 3.04 -9.12
CA ALA A 45 -7.25 1.83 -8.40
C ALA A 45 -8.43 1.16 -7.68
N LEU A 46 -9.32 1.95 -7.07
CA LEU A 46 -10.55 1.43 -6.45
C LEU A 46 -11.48 0.79 -7.48
N GLY A 47 -11.66 1.43 -8.63
CA GLY A 47 -12.46 0.90 -9.75
C GLY A 47 -11.87 -0.39 -10.30
N TYR A 48 -10.54 -0.44 -10.46
CA TYR A 48 -9.85 -1.63 -10.93
C TYR A 48 -9.95 -2.81 -9.96
N ALA A 49 -9.84 -2.57 -8.66
CA ALA A 49 -10.12 -3.58 -7.65
C ALA A 49 -11.59 -4.03 -7.68
N GLY A 50 -12.51 -3.09 -7.93
CA GLY A 50 -13.94 -3.35 -8.06
C GLY A 50 -14.30 -4.39 -9.12
N LEU A 51 -13.52 -4.51 -10.21
CA LEU A 51 -13.75 -5.49 -11.29
C LEU A 51 -13.65 -6.95 -10.82
N MET A 52 -12.96 -7.22 -9.71
CA MET A 52 -12.77 -8.57 -9.16
C MET A 52 -13.73 -8.87 -7.99
N LEU A 53 -14.54 -7.90 -7.58
CA LEU A 53 -15.42 -8.07 -6.44
C LEU A 53 -16.85 -8.44 -6.89
N GLU A 54 -17.50 -9.32 -6.13
CA GLU A 54 -18.92 -9.61 -6.26
C GLU A 54 -19.75 -8.32 -6.15
N PRO A 55 -20.94 -8.19 -6.78
CA PRO A 55 -21.72 -6.96 -6.71
C PRO A 55 -21.97 -6.44 -5.29
N LYS A 56 -22.18 -5.13 -5.15
CA LYS A 56 -22.52 -4.51 -3.85
C LYS A 56 -23.73 -5.19 -3.21
N GLY A 57 -23.62 -5.49 -1.91
CA GLY A 57 -24.64 -6.24 -1.17
C GLY A 57 -24.51 -7.76 -1.26
N GLN A 58 -23.54 -8.27 -2.02
CA GLN A 58 -23.25 -9.71 -2.15
C GLN A 58 -21.90 -10.10 -1.54
N GLU A 59 -21.41 -9.34 -0.57
CA GLU A 59 -20.09 -9.56 0.04
C GLU A 59 -19.96 -10.96 0.68
N GLU A 60 -21.08 -11.53 1.17
CA GLU A 60 -21.13 -12.91 1.71
C GLU A 60 -20.82 -13.99 0.67
N ARG A 61 -20.90 -13.66 -0.63
CA ARG A 61 -20.56 -14.58 -1.74
C ARG A 61 -19.12 -14.42 -2.24
N GLN A 62 -18.41 -13.37 -1.82
CA GLN A 62 -17.07 -13.07 -2.33
C GLN A 62 -16.09 -14.21 -2.03
N ASN A 63 -15.41 -14.78 -3.01
CA ASN A 63 -14.23 -15.61 -2.72
C ASN A 63 -12.99 -14.72 -2.58
N PHE A 64 -12.27 -14.84 -1.46
CA PHE A 64 -11.05 -14.06 -1.19
C PHE A 64 -9.80 -14.79 -1.69
N GLU A 65 -9.79 -15.10 -2.98
CA GLU A 65 -8.66 -15.74 -3.65
C GLU A 65 -7.52 -14.74 -3.87
N ASP A 66 -6.32 -15.27 -4.17
CA ASP A 66 -5.10 -14.47 -4.35
C ASP A 66 -5.26 -13.33 -5.36
N ALA A 67 -6.03 -13.54 -6.43
CA ALA A 67 -6.29 -12.51 -7.43
C ALA A 67 -7.09 -11.31 -6.86
N VAL A 68 -8.08 -11.60 -6.00
CA VAL A 68 -8.88 -10.56 -5.32
C VAL A 68 -8.04 -9.83 -4.29
N LEU A 69 -7.30 -10.58 -3.48
CA LEU A 69 -6.41 -10.00 -2.46
C LEU A 69 -5.29 -9.17 -3.08
N GLY A 70 -4.75 -9.62 -4.23
CA GLY A 70 -3.76 -8.88 -5.00
C GLY A 70 -4.27 -7.53 -5.50
N ARG A 71 -5.51 -7.47 -6.01
CA ARG A 71 -6.12 -6.19 -6.42
C ARG A 71 -6.40 -5.25 -5.26
N LEU A 72 -6.86 -5.79 -4.13
CA LEU A 72 -7.07 -4.98 -2.92
C LEU A 72 -5.73 -4.47 -2.36
N ALA A 73 -4.65 -5.24 -2.48
CA ALA A 73 -3.29 -4.81 -2.11
C ALA A 73 -2.75 -3.72 -3.05
N GLU A 74 -3.05 -3.78 -4.34
CA GLU A 74 -2.72 -2.71 -5.30
C GLU A 74 -3.44 -1.40 -4.93
N ALA A 75 -4.76 -1.47 -4.66
CA ALA A 75 -5.53 -0.33 -4.18
C ALA A 75 -4.96 0.25 -2.88
N ASN A 76 -4.48 -0.59 -1.97
CA ASN A 76 -3.78 -0.16 -0.76
C ASN A 76 -2.52 0.64 -1.10
N GLY A 77 -1.63 0.09 -1.93
CA GLY A 77 -0.37 0.75 -2.29
C GLY A 77 -0.58 2.12 -2.92
N ILE A 78 -1.55 2.22 -3.84
CA ILE A 78 -1.96 3.50 -4.44
C ILE A 78 -2.51 4.46 -3.39
N THR A 79 -3.42 3.99 -2.52
CA THR A 79 -4.00 4.84 -1.47
C THR A 79 -2.94 5.30 -0.46
N ARG A 80 -1.88 4.54 -0.22
CA ARG A 80 -0.76 4.98 0.64
C ARG A 80 0.10 6.07 -0.02
N GLU A 81 0.28 6.01 -1.33
CA GLU A 81 1.08 7.00 -2.08
C GLU A 81 0.32 8.31 -2.33
N PHE A 82 -0.98 8.22 -2.58
CA PHE A 82 -1.79 9.37 -3.02
C PHE A 82 -2.82 9.83 -1.98
N GLY A 83 -3.23 8.96 -1.04
CA GLY A 83 -4.35 9.21 -0.13
C GLY A 83 -4.19 10.43 0.78
N ASP A 84 -2.97 10.74 1.22
CA ASP A 84 -2.71 11.91 2.09
C ASP A 84 -2.86 13.25 1.34
N ARG A 85 -2.91 13.21 0.01
CA ARG A 85 -3.10 14.37 -0.87
C ARG A 85 -4.53 14.51 -1.39
N LEU A 86 -5.44 13.64 -0.96
CA LEU A 86 -6.87 13.80 -1.22
C LEU A 86 -7.44 15.00 -0.44
N PRO A 87 -8.61 15.54 -0.83
CA PRO A 87 -9.34 16.50 -0.03
C PRO A 87 -9.43 16.09 1.44
N GLY A 88 -9.29 17.05 2.36
CA GLY A 88 -9.23 16.77 3.80
C GLY A 88 -10.46 16.04 4.34
N SER A 89 -11.63 16.20 3.71
CA SER A 89 -12.87 15.47 4.01
C SER A 89 -12.73 13.94 3.82
N LEU A 90 -11.82 13.50 2.96
CA LEU A 90 -11.61 12.10 2.60
C LEU A 90 -10.55 11.38 3.43
N ARG A 91 -9.88 12.06 4.38
CA ARG A 91 -8.79 11.47 5.17
C ARG A 91 -9.19 10.16 5.85
N ASP A 92 -10.33 10.14 6.53
CA ASP A 92 -10.82 8.95 7.24
C ASP A 92 -11.21 7.82 6.28
N ALA A 93 -11.73 8.16 5.10
CA ALA A 93 -12.06 7.19 4.07
C ALA A 93 -10.78 6.54 3.50
N ALA A 94 -9.76 7.34 3.20
CA ALA A 94 -8.46 6.84 2.76
C ALA A 94 -7.80 5.93 3.82
N GLU A 95 -7.89 6.29 5.09
CA GLU A 95 -7.40 5.45 6.20
C GLU A 95 -8.18 4.14 6.32
N THR A 96 -9.50 4.19 6.13
CA THR A 96 -10.34 2.99 6.13
C THR A 96 -9.96 2.05 4.98
N VAL A 97 -9.72 2.58 3.77
CA VAL A 97 -9.22 1.78 2.64
C VAL A 97 -7.88 1.12 2.97
N LYS A 98 -6.90 1.89 3.47
CA LYS A 98 -5.57 1.37 3.84
C LYS A 98 -5.65 0.26 4.90
N SER A 99 -6.40 0.49 5.97
CA SER A 99 -6.50 -0.44 7.10
C SER A 99 -7.27 -1.72 6.76
N THR A 100 -8.37 -1.63 6.01
CA THR A 100 -9.19 -2.79 5.63
C THR A 100 -8.46 -3.70 4.64
N THR A 101 -7.82 -3.13 3.62
CA THR A 101 -7.04 -3.89 2.63
C THR A 101 -5.79 -4.52 3.25
N ALA A 102 -5.08 -3.81 4.13
CA ALA A 102 -3.96 -4.38 4.89
C ALA A 102 -4.39 -5.48 5.87
N ALA A 103 -5.62 -5.41 6.41
CA ALA A 103 -6.15 -6.47 7.25
C ALA A 103 -6.55 -7.70 6.41
N LEU A 104 -7.13 -7.51 5.23
CA LEU A 104 -7.52 -8.57 4.31
C LEU A 104 -6.31 -9.34 3.75
N SER A 105 -5.14 -8.71 3.62
CA SER A 105 -3.92 -9.37 3.15
C SER A 105 -3.25 -10.28 4.18
N LYS A 106 -3.77 -10.37 5.41
CA LYS A 106 -3.21 -11.24 6.44
C LYS A 106 -3.65 -12.70 6.20
N SER A 107 -2.76 -13.64 6.49
CA SER A 107 -3.11 -15.07 6.45
C SER A 107 -4.10 -15.43 7.56
N GLY A 108 -5.06 -16.30 7.27
CA GLY A 108 -5.94 -16.89 8.28
C GLY A 108 -7.00 -15.94 8.84
N VAL A 109 -7.34 -14.86 8.14
CA VAL A 109 -8.48 -14.01 8.52
C VAL A 109 -9.77 -14.83 8.40
N PRO A 110 -10.57 -14.99 9.47
CA PRO A 110 -11.83 -15.72 9.41
C PRO A 110 -12.80 -15.13 8.38
N ARG A 111 -13.63 -15.97 7.78
CA ARG A 111 -14.57 -15.61 6.71
C ARG A 111 -15.42 -14.40 7.06
N GLU A 112 -16.05 -14.42 8.23
CA GLU A 112 -16.93 -13.37 8.72
C GLU A 112 -16.18 -12.04 8.86
N ARG A 113 -14.90 -12.11 9.27
CA ARG A 113 -14.05 -10.93 9.38
C ARG A 113 -13.65 -10.41 8.00
N GLN A 114 -13.35 -11.27 7.04
CA GLN A 114 -13.06 -10.84 5.66
C GLN A 114 -14.25 -10.09 5.06
N VAL A 115 -15.46 -10.63 5.23
CA VAL A 115 -16.70 -9.99 4.75
C VAL A 115 -16.94 -8.64 5.44
N ALA A 116 -16.76 -8.57 6.76
CA ALA A 116 -16.89 -7.30 7.49
C ALA A 116 -15.88 -6.25 7.00
N LEU A 117 -14.63 -6.64 6.75
CA LEU A 117 -13.59 -5.76 6.21
C LEU A 117 -13.94 -5.29 4.79
N LEU A 118 -14.47 -6.18 3.94
CA LEU A 118 -14.90 -5.81 2.59
C LEU A 118 -16.06 -4.80 2.60
N LYS A 119 -17.02 -4.96 3.50
CA LYS A 119 -18.12 -4.00 3.68
C LYS A 119 -17.59 -2.62 4.10
N GLN A 120 -16.63 -2.57 5.03
CA GLN A 120 -15.99 -1.32 5.45
C GLN A 120 -15.17 -0.67 4.33
N TYR A 121 -14.38 -1.47 3.61
CA TYR A 121 -13.65 -1.03 2.41
C TYR A 121 -14.60 -0.37 1.40
N ARG A 122 -15.72 -1.01 1.09
CA ARG A 122 -16.70 -0.50 0.11
C ARG A 122 -17.30 0.83 0.51
N ALA A 123 -17.74 0.96 1.75
CA ALA A 123 -18.30 2.22 2.23
C ALA A 123 -17.30 3.38 2.11
N ALA A 124 -16.03 3.13 2.42
CA ALA A 124 -14.96 4.12 2.29
C ALA A 124 -14.62 4.43 0.82
N ALA A 125 -14.52 3.39 -0.02
CA ALA A 125 -14.26 3.53 -1.45
C ALA A 125 -15.36 4.35 -2.14
N ASP A 126 -16.63 4.05 -1.85
CA ASP A 126 -17.78 4.78 -2.40
C ASP A 126 -17.73 6.28 -2.06
N ARG A 127 -17.32 6.61 -0.83
CA ARG A 127 -17.16 8.00 -0.41
C ARG A 127 -16.06 8.72 -1.19
N ILE A 128 -14.91 8.06 -1.38
CA ILE A 128 -13.82 8.62 -2.20
C ILE A 128 -14.29 8.83 -3.64
N VAL A 129 -14.94 7.84 -4.24
CA VAL A 129 -15.46 7.93 -5.62
C VAL A 129 -16.48 9.06 -5.76
N ALA A 130 -17.39 9.22 -4.81
CA ALA A 130 -18.42 10.25 -4.84
C ALA A 130 -17.84 11.68 -4.74
N GLU A 131 -16.86 11.90 -3.86
CA GLU A 131 -16.27 13.24 -3.66
C GLU A 131 -15.21 13.58 -4.70
N CYS A 132 -14.46 12.59 -5.24
CA CYS A 132 -13.48 12.82 -6.30
C CYS A 132 -14.07 12.83 -7.72
N GLY A 133 -15.27 12.26 -7.93
CA GLY A 133 -15.96 12.22 -9.21
C GLY A 133 -16.93 13.38 -9.46
N GLY A 134 -17.04 14.31 -8.49
CA GLY A 134 -17.88 15.51 -8.56
C GLY A 134 -17.21 16.72 -9.19
#